data_AF-A7KHC6-F1
#
_entry.id   AF-A7KHC6-F1
#
_cell.length_a   1.000
_cell.length_b   1.000
_cell.length_c   1.000
_cell.angle_alpha   90.00
_cell.angle_beta   90.00
_cell.angle_gamma   90.00
#
_symmetry.space_group_name_H-M   'P 1'
#
loop_
_entity.id
_entity.type
_entity.pdbx_description
1 polymer ?
#
loop_
_entity_poly.entity_id
_entity_poly.type
_entity_poly.pdbx_seq_one_letter_code
_entity_poly.pdbx_strand_id
1 'polypeptide(L)' 'MQMKKMATILKFVYLIILLIYPLLVVTEESHYMKFSICKDDTDCPTLFCVLPNVPKCIGSKCHCKLMVN' A
#
# COMPACT_ATOMS: atom_id res chain seq x y z
N MET A 1 4.18 -9.10 43.31
CA MET A 1 4.00 -9.95 42.10
C MET A 1 3.02 -9.27 41.11
N GLN A 2 3.28 -8.04 40.67
CA GLN A 2 2.39 -7.30 39.75
C GLN A 2 3.01 -7.07 38.36
N MET A 3 4.34 -7.12 38.25
CA MET A 3 5.05 -6.86 36.99
C MET A 3 4.83 -7.93 35.91
N LYS A 4 4.51 -9.18 36.32
CA LYS A 4 4.24 -10.28 35.38
C LYS A 4 2.97 -10.05 34.56
N LYS A 5 1.91 -9.48 35.14
CA LYS A 5 0.64 -9.22 34.42
C LYS A 5 0.80 -8.15 33.34
N MET A 6 1.48 -7.06 33.67
CA MET A 6 1.73 -5.96 32.72
C MET A 6 2.60 -6.44 31.55
N ALA A 7 3.64 -7.23 31.84
CA ALA A 7 4.48 -7.85 30.82
C ALA A 7 3.69 -8.82 29.91
N THR A 8 2.74 -9.58 30.45
CA THR A 8 1.87 -10.47 29.65
C THR A 8 0.94 -9.68 28.73
N ILE A 9 0.35 -8.58 29.22
CA ILE A 9 -0.52 -7.71 28.42
C ILE A 9 0.28 -7.07 27.28
N LEU A 10 1.47 -6.53 27.56
CA LEU A 10 2.34 -5.97 26.51
C LEU A 10 2.70 -6.99 25.44
N LYS A 11 3.03 -8.23 25.84
CA LYS A 11 3.32 -9.32 24.88
C LYS A 11 2.12 -9.63 23.99
N PHE A 12 0.92 -9.64 24.56
CA PHE A 12 -0.30 -9.91 23.81
C PHE A 12 -0.61 -8.80 22.80
N VAL A 13 -0.50 -7.54 23.21
CA VAL A 13 -0.66 -6.38 22.32
C VAL A 13 0.37 -6.41 21.19
N TYR A 14 1.62 -6.73 21.48
CA TYR A 14 2.68 -6.82 20.48
C TYR A 14 2.41 -7.90 19.42
N LEU A 15 1.90 -9.07 19.83
CA LEU A 15 1.50 -10.13 18.91
C LEU A 15 0.34 -9.70 17.99
N ILE A 16 -0.64 -8.97 18.54
CA ILE A 16 -1.75 -8.43 17.75
C ILE A 16 -1.25 -7.43 16.72
N ILE A 17 -0.36 -6.51 17.11
CA ILE A 17 0.23 -5.52 16.19
C ILE A 17 1.00 -6.24 15.07
N LEU A 18 1.82 -7.25 15.40
CA LEU A 18 2.55 -8.03 14.39
C LEU A 18 1.64 -8.79 13.42
N LEU A 19 0.43 -9.17 13.85
CA LEU A 19 -0.54 -9.85 12.98
C LEU A 19 -1.35 -8.87 12.13
N ILE A 20 -1.68 -7.68 12.66
CA ILE A 20 -2.49 -6.67 11.97
C ILE A 20 -1.64 -5.84 11.00
N TYR A 21 -0.39 -5.55 11.34
CA TYR A 21 0.50 -4.70 10.53
C TYR A 21 0.68 -5.21 9.09
N PRO A 22 0.95 -6.51 8.84
CA PRO A 22 1.05 -7.04 7.49
C PRO A 22 -0.26 -6.93 6.69
N LEU A 23 -1.41 -7.10 7.36
CA LEU A 23 -2.72 -6.96 6.70
C LEU A 23 -2.94 -5.52 6.21
N LEU A 24 -2.49 -4.53 6.98
CA LEU A 24 -2.55 -3.12 6.59
C LEU A 24 -1.65 -2.83 5.38
N VAL A 25 -0.42 -3.34 5.37
CA VAL A 25 0.53 -3.17 4.25
C VAL A 25 0.00 -3.82 2.97
N VAL A 26 -0.59 -5.01 3.07
CA VAL A 26 -1.19 -5.71 1.91
C VAL A 26 -2.41 -4.96 1.37
N THR A 27 -3.21 -4.28 2.21
CA THR A 27 -4.33 -3.47 1.72
C THR A 27 -3.89 -2.22 0.95
N GLU A 28 -2.79 -1.60 1.34
CA GLU A 28 -2.24 -0.47 0.57
C GLU A 28 -1.69 -0.96 -0.77
N GLU A 29 -0.86 -2.00 -0.77
CA GLU A 29 -0.31 -2.57 -2.00
C GLU A 29 -1.39 -3.09 -2.97
N SER A 30 -2.44 -3.71 -2.43
CA SER A 30 -3.55 -4.22 -3.24
C SER A 30 -4.49 -3.13 -3.74
N HIS A 31 -4.58 -1.95 -3.09
CA HIS A 31 -5.27 -0.78 -3.64
C HIS A 31 -4.54 -0.21 -4.86
N TYR A 32 -3.20 -0.22 -4.88
CA TYR A 32 -2.41 0.12 -6.07
C TYR A 32 -2.56 -0.97 -7.15
N MET A 33 -2.72 -2.23 -6.75
CA MET A 33 -2.91 -3.36 -7.66
C MET A 33 -4.34 -3.47 -8.23
N LYS A 34 -5.31 -2.71 -7.70
CA LYS A 34 -6.72 -2.77 -8.15
C LYS A 34 -6.97 -2.07 -9.50
N PHE A 35 -6.02 -1.27 -9.98
CA PHE A 35 -5.99 -0.78 -11.37
C PHE A 35 -5.11 -1.69 -12.24
N SER A 36 -5.26 -3.01 -12.08
CA SER A 36 -4.42 -4.03 -12.72
C SER A 36 -4.60 -4.15 -14.23
N ILE A 37 -5.64 -3.54 -14.79
CA ILE A 37 -5.90 -3.54 -16.22
C ILE A 37 -6.27 -2.11 -16.64
N CYS A 38 -5.40 -1.48 -17.42
CA CYS A 38 -5.69 -0.23 -18.13
C CYS A 38 -5.66 -0.50 -19.64
N LYS A 39 -6.39 0.31 -20.40
CA LYS A 39 -6.32 0.35 -21.86
C LYS A 39 -5.61 1.62 -22.32
N ASP A 40 -5.92 2.74 -21.67
CA ASP A 40 -5.41 4.06 -21.97
C ASP A 40 -4.92 4.78 -20.70
N ASP A 41 -4.11 5.84 -20.85
CA ASP A 41 -3.52 6.58 -19.73
C ASP A 41 -4.58 7.18 -18.77
N THR A 42 -5.77 7.48 -19.27
CA THR A 42 -6.89 8.04 -18.50
C THR A 42 -7.54 7.03 -17.56
N ASP A 43 -7.34 5.73 -17.80
CA ASP A 43 -7.83 4.67 -16.91
C ASP A 43 -7.04 4.61 -15.61
N CYS A 44 -5.84 5.20 -15.61
CA CYS A 44 -4.99 5.28 -14.44
C CYS A 44 -5.33 6.53 -13.61
N PRO A 45 -5.56 6.39 -12.29
CA PRO A 45 -5.88 7.52 -11.43
C PRO A 45 -4.75 8.54 -11.42
N THR A 46 -5.07 9.84 -11.51
CA THR A 46 -4.05 10.90 -11.45
C THR A 46 -3.28 10.93 -10.11
N LEU A 47 -3.92 10.51 -9.03
CA LEU A 47 -3.32 10.36 -7.69
C LEU A 47 -2.55 9.04 -7.50
N PHE A 48 -2.43 8.21 -8.54
CA PHE A 48 -1.68 6.95 -8.48
C PHE A 48 -0.17 7.19 -8.30
N CYS A 49 0.33 8.32 -8.79
CA CYS A 49 1.73 8.69 -8.71
C CYS A 49 1.89 9.98 -7.92
N VAL A 50 2.99 10.07 -7.17
CA VAL A 50 3.42 11.33 -6.54
C VAL A 50 4.13 12.16 -7.61
N LEU A 51 3.86 13.47 -7.66
CA LEU A 51 4.60 14.40 -8.51
C LEU A 51 6.11 14.26 -8.27
N PRO A 52 6.96 14.32 -9.32
CA PRO A 52 6.68 14.72 -10.71
C PRO A 52 6.26 13.58 -11.65
N ASN A 53 5.93 12.41 -11.11
CA ASN A 53 5.59 11.25 -11.93
C ASN A 53 4.13 11.31 -12.35
N VAL A 54 3.87 10.96 -13.62
CA VAL A 54 2.53 10.82 -14.17
C VAL A 54 2.20 9.34 -14.36
N PRO A 55 0.95 8.93 -14.08
CA PRO A 55 0.50 7.59 -14.38
C PRO A 55 0.39 7.38 -15.90
N LYS A 56 0.85 6.23 -16.38
CA LYS A 56 0.84 5.80 -17.77
C LYS A 56 0.38 4.36 -17.88
N CYS A 57 -0.39 4.06 -18.91
CA CYS A 57 -0.76 2.69 -19.22
C CYS A 57 0.32 2.04 -20.09
N ILE A 58 1.03 1.06 -19.54
CA ILE A 58 2.08 0.32 -20.26
C ILE A 58 1.80 -1.17 -20.10
N GLY A 59 1.64 -1.88 -21.22
CA GLY A 59 1.40 -3.33 -21.18
C GLY A 59 0.19 -3.71 -20.32
N SER A 60 -0.91 -2.98 -20.51
CA SER A 60 -2.17 -3.08 -19.76
C SER A 60 -2.07 -2.88 -18.25
N LYS A 61 -1.02 -2.22 -17.74
CA LYS A 61 -0.88 -1.89 -16.33
C LYS A 61 -0.55 -0.41 -16.15
N CYS A 62 -1.01 0.17 -15.06
CA CYS A 62 -0.62 1.53 -14.69
C CYS A 62 0.80 1.55 -14.12
N HIS A 63 1.64 2.39 -14.69
CA HIS A 63 3.02 2.63 -14.30
C HIS A 63 3.26 4.12 -14.06
N CYS A 64 4.10 4.47 -13.11
CA CYS A 64 4.53 5.85 -12.91
C CYS A 64 5.75 6.16 -13.78
N LYS A 65 5.63 7.17 -14.65
CA LYS A 65 6.74 7.66 -15.48
C LYS A 65 7.00 9.13 -15.17
N LEU A 66 8.27 9.53 -15.15
CA LEU A 66 8.65 10.93 -14.98
C LEU A 66 8.02 11.77 -16.11
N MET A 67 7.36 12.88 -15.76
CA MET A 67 6.91 13.87 -16.74
C MET A 67 8.14 14.63 -17.27
N VAL A 68 8.74 14.11 -18.34
CA VAL A 68 9.77 14.85 -19.10
C VAL A 68 9.04 15.74 -20.09
N ASN A 69 9.19 17.05 -19.93
CA ASN A 69 8.68 18.07 -20.83
C ASN A 69 9.54 18.17 -22.09
#